data_AF-A0A8S4EV52-F1
#
_entry.id   AF-A0A8S4EV52-F1
#
_cell.length_a   1.000
_cell.length_b   1.000
_cell.length_c   1.000
_cell.angle_alpha   90.00
_cell.angle_beta   90.00
_cell.angle_gamma   90.00
#
_symmetry.space_group_name_H-M   'P 1'
#
loop_
_entity.id
_entity.type
_entity.pdbx_description
1 polymer ?
#
loop_
_entity_poly.entity_id
_entity_poly.type
_entity_poly.pdbx_seq_one_letter_code
_entity_poly.pdbx_strand_id
1 'polypeptide(L)'
;MEHLLSCPLCPSTCTREDLLQANQNAIKVASFCSCKNEYCFSCGNLTERGYRNLGTERRAAWKCPKCRITSPKIQSSASQKREASLEDVISRLDNLTKKLDVLPQLISDVGEMKTKIDDVIRSCEFACNKVDEFEVKLSGVSDQLSSLESAKEITIALQSTVNTL
;
A
#
# COMPACT_ATOMS: atom_id res chain seq x y z
N MET A 1 34.08 10.01 -6.46
CA MET A 1 33.11 8.90 -6.51
C MET A 1 32.80 8.48 -5.09
N GLU A 2 31.94 9.25 -4.45
CA GLU A 2 31.44 9.04 -3.09
C GLU A 2 30.02 8.49 -3.23
N HIS A 3 29.86 7.16 -3.09
CA HIS A 3 28.53 6.58 -2.99
C HIS A 3 28.01 6.83 -1.57
N LEU A 4 27.39 8.01 -1.41
CA LEU A 4 26.50 8.32 -0.30
C LEU A 4 25.35 7.32 -0.34
N LEU A 5 25.41 6.30 0.52
CA LEU A 5 24.25 5.48 0.89
C LEU A 5 23.35 6.32 1.80
N SER A 6 22.70 7.31 1.20
CA SER A 6 21.62 8.08 1.82
C SER A 6 20.39 7.18 1.90
N CYS A 7 19.99 6.80 3.12
CA CYS A 7 18.75 6.09 3.37
C CYS A 7 17.56 7.01 3.01
N PRO A 8 16.70 6.66 2.03
CA PRO A 8 15.62 7.53 1.56
C PRO A 8 14.42 7.60 2.54
N LEU A 9 14.55 7.04 3.74
CA LEU A 9 13.49 6.99 4.76
C LEU A 9 13.88 7.67 6.09
N CYS A 10 15.03 8.35 6.16
CA CYS A 10 15.28 9.29 7.25
C CYS A 10 14.72 10.66 6.86
N PRO A 11 13.74 11.23 7.59
CA PRO A 11 13.45 12.64 7.44
C PRO A 11 14.74 13.42 7.74
N SER A 12 15.06 14.36 6.87
CA SER A 12 16.29 15.16 6.78
C SER A 12 16.55 16.09 7.98
N THR A 13 16.02 15.79 9.16
CA THR A 13 15.94 16.70 10.30
C THR A 13 16.49 16.15 11.60
N CYS A 14 17.33 15.11 11.60
CA CYS A 14 18.11 14.80 12.81
C CYS A 14 19.32 15.76 12.83
N THR A 15 19.07 17.01 13.17
CA THR A 15 20.13 18.02 13.30
C THR A 15 20.90 17.77 14.60
N ARG A 16 22.17 18.18 14.61
CA ARG A 16 23.07 18.05 15.76
C ARG A 16 22.54 18.74 17.04
N GLU A 17 21.58 19.65 16.89
CA GLU A 17 20.92 20.37 17.98
C GLU A 17 19.91 19.50 18.74
N ASP A 18 19.24 18.54 18.08
CA ASP A 18 18.29 17.63 18.74
C ASP A 18 18.98 16.62 19.69
N LEU A 19 20.28 16.38 19.51
CA LEU A 19 21.09 15.49 20.35
C LEU A 19 21.65 16.20 21.60
N LEU A 20 21.71 17.54 21.62
CA LEU A 20 22.16 18.29 22.80
C LEU A 20 21.02 18.52 23.81
N GLN A 21 19.77 18.61 23.35
CA GLN A 21 18.60 18.73 24.24
C GLN A 21 18.24 17.40 24.94
N ALA A 22 18.66 16.25 24.40
CA ALA A 22 18.39 14.93 24.98
C ALA A 22 19.28 14.57 26.19
N ASN A 23 20.20 15.46 26.59
CA ASN A 23 21.08 15.26 27.75
C ASN A 23 20.58 15.94 29.04
N GLN A 24 19.30 16.31 29.15
CA GLN A 24 18.84 16.86 30.44
C GLN A 24 17.44 16.51 30.91
N ASN A 25 16.60 15.80 30.14
CA ASN A 25 15.35 15.27 30.70
C ASN A 25 15.07 13.89 30.14
N ALA A 26 15.19 12.90 31.02
CA ALA A 26 14.62 11.59 30.81
C ALA A 26 13.10 11.72 30.59
N ILE A 27 12.59 10.87 29.70
CA ILE A 27 11.16 10.59 29.44
C ILE A 27 10.53 11.51 28.36
N LYS A 28 10.21 10.87 27.22
CA LYS A 28 9.45 11.33 26.04
C LYS A 28 10.26 12.07 24.96
N VAL A 29 10.84 11.30 24.02
CA VAL A 29 10.38 11.20 22.62
C VAL A 29 10.94 9.90 22.05
N ALA A 30 10.09 8.87 21.93
CA ALA A 30 10.46 7.64 21.24
C ALA A 30 10.42 7.89 19.72
N SER A 31 11.48 8.51 19.17
CA SER A 31 11.64 8.64 17.72
C SER A 31 11.87 7.25 17.11
N PHE A 32 10.94 6.77 16.29
CA PHE A 32 10.99 5.47 15.61
C PHE A 32 12.18 5.43 14.63
N CYS A 33 13.28 4.76 15.01
CA CYS A 33 14.33 4.38 14.06
C CYS A 33 13.92 3.02 13.49
N SER A 34 13.24 3.00 12.33
CA SER A 34 12.89 1.79 11.57
C SER A 34 14.16 1.21 10.95
N CYS A 35 14.97 0.53 11.78
CA CYS A 35 16.21 -0.10 11.36
C CYS A 35 15.87 -1.32 10.47
N LYS A 36 15.67 -1.12 9.17
CA LYS A 36 15.36 -2.18 8.19
C LYS A 36 16.58 -3.05 7.85
N ASN A 37 17.32 -3.54 8.86
CA ASN A 37 18.65 -4.16 8.69
C ASN A 37 19.72 -3.25 8.04
N GLU A 38 19.48 -1.93 7.96
CA GLU A 38 20.46 -0.97 7.47
C GLU A 38 21.19 -0.27 8.63
N TYR A 39 22.49 -0.04 8.47
CA TYR A 39 23.36 0.53 9.51
C TYR A 39 23.14 2.04 9.63
N CYS A 40 22.50 2.49 10.72
CA CYS A 40 22.40 3.91 11.03
C CYS A 40 23.48 4.31 12.05
N PHE A 41 24.51 5.03 11.59
CA PHE A 41 25.60 5.58 12.41
C PHE A 41 25.07 6.47 13.55
N SER A 42 24.07 7.30 13.23
CA SER A 42 23.44 8.25 14.14
C SER A 42 22.64 7.56 15.25
N CYS A 43 21.90 6.48 14.95
CA CYS A 43 21.12 5.74 15.96
C CYS A 43 22.03 5.00 16.96
N GLY A 44 23.33 4.82 16.67
CA GLY A 44 24.26 4.08 17.52
C GLY A 44 25.39 4.87 18.17
N ASN A 45 25.33 6.21 18.15
CA ASN A 45 26.38 7.09 18.67
C ASN A 45 27.80 6.70 18.17
N LEU A 46 27.89 6.24 16.92
CA LEU A 46 29.14 5.79 16.32
C LEU A 46 29.36 6.55 15.01
N THR A 47 30.50 7.19 14.86
CA THR A 47 30.85 7.86 13.59
C THR A 47 31.18 6.82 12.52
N GLU A 48 31.04 7.17 11.24
CA GLU A 48 31.43 6.28 10.13
C GLU A 48 32.90 5.81 10.27
N ARG A 49 33.79 6.73 10.63
CA ARG A 49 35.20 6.41 10.94
C ARG A 49 35.30 5.44 12.12
N GLY A 50 34.52 5.64 13.18
CA GLY A 50 34.46 4.73 14.33
C GLY A 50 33.98 3.33 13.95
N TYR A 51 33.00 3.22 13.05
CA TYR A 51 32.52 1.94 12.52
C TYR A 51 33.55 1.24 11.64
N ARG A 52 34.24 1.96 10.75
CA ARG A 52 35.32 1.39 9.92
C ARG A 52 36.48 0.87 10.78
N ASN A 53 36.70 1.49 11.94
CA ASN A 53 37.70 1.06 12.93
C ASN A 53 37.25 -0.14 13.78
N LEU A 54 35.98 -0.54 13.73
CA LEU A 54 35.57 -1.82 14.30
C LEU A 54 36.14 -2.96 13.44
N GLY A 55 36.82 -3.91 14.07
CA GLY A 55 37.24 -5.15 13.41
C GLY A 55 36.04 -5.86 12.77
N THR A 56 36.28 -6.68 11.74
CA THR A 56 35.23 -7.34 10.93
C THR A 56 34.20 -8.08 11.79
N GLU A 57 34.65 -8.78 12.83
CA GLU A 57 33.78 -9.46 13.80
C GLU A 57 32.88 -8.49 14.56
N ARG A 58 33.45 -7.40 15.09
CA ARG A 58 32.69 -6.38 15.83
C ARG A 58 31.69 -5.65 14.93
N ARG A 59 32.01 -5.43 13.65
CA ARG A 59 31.07 -4.85 12.67
C ARG A 59 29.87 -5.75 12.44
N ALA A 60 30.09 -7.06 12.25
CA ALA A 60 29.02 -8.03 12.03
C ALA A 60 28.11 -8.20 13.25
N ALA A 61 28.66 -8.06 14.46
CA ALA A 61 27.90 -8.18 15.71
C ALA A 61 27.30 -6.84 16.20
N TRP A 62 27.64 -5.72 15.57
CA TRP A 62 27.22 -4.40 16.05
C TRP A 62 25.73 -4.18 15.78
N LYS A 63 25.01 -3.80 16.84
CA LYS A 63 23.59 -3.47 16.80
C LYS A 63 23.40 -2.09 17.41
N CYS A 64 22.50 -1.28 16.86
CA CYS A 64 22.14 -0.02 17.51
C CYS A 64 21.53 -0.29 18.90
N PRO A 65 21.59 0.66 19.85
CA PRO A 65 21.01 0.51 21.19
C PRO A 65 19.58 -0.02 21.20
N LYS A 66 18.72 0.41 20.26
CA LYS A 66 17.35 -0.10 20.14
C LYS A 66 17.31 -1.57 19.75
N CYS A 67 17.98 -1.96 18.67
CA CYS A 67 18.09 -3.35 18.21
C CYS A 67 18.83 -4.25 19.20
N ARG A 68 19.71 -3.67 20.04
CA ARG A 68 20.42 -4.37 21.11
C ARG A 68 19.48 -4.72 22.26
N ILE A 69 18.51 -3.86 22.58
CA ILE A 69 17.55 -4.08 23.67
C ILE A 69 16.43 -5.05 23.24
N THR A 70 15.96 -4.97 21.99
CA THR A 70 14.94 -5.88 21.45
C THR A 70 15.49 -7.24 21.00
N SER A 71 16.82 -7.37 20.85
CA SER A 71 17.42 -8.69 20.65
C SER A 71 17.33 -9.50 21.95
N PRO A 72 16.80 -10.74 21.92
CA PRO A 72 16.89 -11.64 23.06
C PRO A 72 18.36 -11.72 23.50
N LYS A 73 18.64 -11.46 24.78
CA LYS A 73 19.96 -11.74 25.35
C LYS A 73 20.19 -13.24 25.20
N ILE A 74 20.99 -13.64 24.23
CA ILE A 74 21.51 -15.01 24.17
C ILE A 74 22.45 -15.10 25.37
N GLN A 75 21.92 -15.62 26.47
CA GLN A 75 22.76 -16.09 27.57
C GLN A 75 23.64 -17.18 26.99
N SER A 76 24.95 -16.94 27.03
CA SER A 76 25.99 -17.86 26.62
C SER A 76 26.03 -19.06 27.57
N SER A 77 25.02 -19.93 27.51
CA SER A 77 25.13 -21.30 28.02
C SER A 77 25.64 -22.17 26.88
N ALA A 78 26.77 -22.83 27.14
CA ALA A 78 27.46 -23.74 26.26
C ALA A 78 26.53 -24.65 25.44
N SER A 79 26.86 -24.79 24.16
CA SER A 79 26.56 -25.92 23.26
C SER A 79 25.44 -26.89 23.68
N GLN A 80 24.20 -26.55 23.33
CA GLN A 80 23.26 -27.55 22.83
C GLN A 80 22.78 -27.08 21.46
N LYS A 81 23.60 -27.33 20.45
CA LYS A 81 23.15 -27.40 19.07
C LYS A 81 22.25 -28.64 19.03
N ARG A 82 20.96 -28.50 19.40
CA ARG A 82 19.97 -29.55 19.15
C ARG A 82 19.92 -29.68 17.63
N GLU A 83 20.63 -30.68 17.10
CA GLU A 83 20.41 -31.14 15.75
C GLU A 83 18.92 -31.48 15.67
N ALA A 84 18.18 -30.78 14.80
CA ALA A 84 16.76 -31.05 14.63
C ALA A 84 16.64 -32.54 14.31
N SER A 85 15.83 -33.26 15.11
CA SER A 85 15.61 -34.67 14.85
C SER A 85 14.96 -34.80 13.48
N LEU A 86 15.25 -35.89 12.76
CA LEU A 86 14.56 -36.19 11.50
C LEU A 86 13.04 -36.16 11.69
N GLU A 87 12.56 -36.58 12.86
CA GLU A 87 11.15 -36.52 13.27
C GLU A 87 10.60 -35.09 13.34
N ASP A 88 11.40 -34.12 13.80
CA ASP A 88 11.04 -32.71 13.84
C ASP A 88 10.93 -32.13 12.42
N VAL A 89 11.75 -32.63 11.49
CA VAL A 89 11.70 -32.21 10.08
C VAL A 89 10.47 -32.79 9.39
N ILE A 90 10.19 -34.09 9.59
CA ILE A 90 9.02 -34.77 9.01
C ILE A 90 7.72 -34.13 9.51
N SER A 91 7.58 -33.92 10.82
CA SER A 91 6.40 -33.28 11.39
C SER A 91 6.17 -31.85 10.87
N ARG A 92 7.25 -31.10 10.61
CA ARG A 92 7.17 -29.78 9.97
C ARG A 92 6.77 -29.87 8.50
N LEU A 93 7.27 -30.86 7.76
CA LEU A 93 6.85 -31.11 6.38
C LEU A 93 5.36 -31.47 6.32
N ASP A 94 4.89 -32.35 7.18
CA ASP A 94 3.46 -32.70 7.27
C ASP A 94 2.60 -31.49 7.62
N ASN A 95 3.08 -30.62 8.51
CA ASN A 95 2.37 -29.38 8.84
C ASN A 95 2.31 -28.43 7.63
N LEU A 96 3.40 -28.32 6.86
CA LEU A 96 3.42 -27.51 5.65
C LEU A 96 2.49 -28.08 4.58
N THR A 97 2.51 -29.39 4.35
CA THR A 97 1.58 -30.07 3.43
C THR A 97 0.13 -29.74 3.79
N LYS A 98 -0.27 -29.90 5.06
CA LYS A 98 -1.61 -29.55 5.53
C LYS A 98 -1.98 -28.08 5.34
N LYS A 99 -1.01 -27.16 5.49
CA LYS A 99 -1.23 -25.73 5.23
C LYS A 99 -1.38 -25.42 3.74
N LEU A 100 -0.79 -26.23 2.88
CA LEU A 100 -0.87 -26.07 1.42
C LEU A 100 -2.13 -26.72 0.83
N ASP A 101 -2.79 -27.63 1.55
CA ASP A 101 -4.04 -28.28 1.12
C ASP A 101 -5.19 -27.30 0.83
N VAL A 102 -5.13 -26.06 1.35
CA VAL A 102 -6.13 -25.01 1.08
C VAL A 102 -5.91 -24.31 -0.27
N LEU A 103 -4.72 -24.42 -0.87
CA LEU A 103 -4.38 -23.68 -2.11
C LEU A 103 -5.25 -24.06 -3.31
N PRO A 104 -5.62 -25.33 -3.56
CA PRO A 104 -6.52 -25.68 -4.64
C PRO A 104 -7.88 -24.99 -4.51
N GLN A 105 -8.42 -24.89 -3.29
CA GLN A 105 -9.67 -24.16 -3.04
C GLN A 105 -9.50 -22.67 -3.35
N LEU A 106 -8.41 -22.05 -2.87
CA LEU A 106 -8.15 -20.63 -3.15
C LEU A 106 -8.00 -20.35 -4.66
N ILE A 107 -7.37 -21.25 -5.41
CA ILE A 107 -7.26 -21.14 -6.88
C ILE A 107 -8.66 -21.20 -7.52
N SER A 108 -9.52 -22.11 -7.04
CA SER A 108 -10.91 -22.20 -7.48
C SER A 108 -11.68 -20.92 -7.19
N ASP A 109 -11.61 -20.41 -5.96
CA ASP A 109 -12.32 -19.22 -5.52
C ASP A 109 -11.87 -17.98 -6.32
N VAL A 110 -10.57 -17.82 -6.56
CA VAL A 110 -10.03 -16.73 -7.41
C VAL A 110 -10.50 -16.88 -8.86
N GLY A 111 -10.60 -18.10 -9.37
CA GLY A 111 -11.17 -18.39 -10.69
C GLY A 111 -12.63 -17.96 -10.78
N GLU A 112 -13.46 -18.33 -9.80
CA GLU A 112 -14.86 -17.94 -9.73
C GLU A 112 -15.03 -16.41 -9.60
N MET A 113 -14.19 -15.77 -8.77
CA MET A 113 -14.17 -14.31 -8.64
C MET A 113 -13.87 -13.65 -9.99
N LYS A 114 -12.90 -14.17 -10.74
CA LYS A 114 -12.57 -13.66 -12.07
C LYS A 114 -13.78 -13.76 -13.01
N THR A 115 -14.47 -14.90 -13.04
CA THR A 115 -15.67 -15.07 -13.86
C THR A 115 -16.77 -14.07 -13.48
N LYS A 116 -17.03 -13.89 -12.18
CA LYS A 116 -18.03 -12.90 -11.72
C LYS A 116 -17.64 -11.47 -12.09
N ILE A 117 -16.36 -11.12 -12.04
CA ILE A 117 -15.86 -9.81 -12.48
C ILE A 117 -16.08 -9.62 -13.98
N ASP A 118 -15.77 -10.64 -14.80
CA ASP A 118 -16.00 -10.59 -16.24
C ASP A 118 -17.50 -10.41 -16.57
N ASP A 119 -18.39 -11.06 -15.81
CA ASP A 119 -19.85 -10.91 -15.97
C ASP A 119 -20.33 -9.50 -15.61
N VAL A 120 -19.80 -8.91 -14.52
CA VAL A 120 -20.10 -7.53 -14.12
C VAL A 120 -19.64 -6.55 -15.20
N ILE A 121 -18.45 -6.73 -15.76
CA ILE A 121 -17.93 -5.88 -16.84
C ILE A 121 -18.89 -5.90 -18.05
N ARG A 122 -19.31 -7.09 -18.50
CA ARG A 122 -20.27 -7.22 -19.61
C ARG A 122 -21.61 -6.56 -19.30
N SER A 123 -22.09 -6.70 -18.06
CA SER A 123 -23.33 -6.06 -17.63
C SER A 123 -23.21 -4.54 -17.62
N CYS A 124 -22.06 -3.99 -17.21
CA CYS A 124 -21.79 -2.56 -17.26
C CYS A 124 -21.72 -2.04 -18.70
N GLU A 125 -21.01 -2.73 -19.59
CA GLU A 125 -20.96 -2.37 -21.02
C GLU A 125 -22.35 -2.35 -21.65
N PHE A 126 -23.16 -3.37 -21.37
CA PHE A 126 -24.57 -3.40 -21.82
C PHE A 126 -25.38 -2.23 -21.26
N ALA A 127 -25.23 -1.91 -19.97
CA ALA A 127 -25.94 -0.80 -19.35
C ALA A 127 -25.52 0.56 -19.95
N CYS A 128 -24.22 0.77 -20.19
CA CYS A 128 -23.72 1.98 -20.86
C CYS A 128 -24.34 2.13 -22.26
N ASN A 129 -24.34 1.07 -23.07
CA ASN A 129 -24.97 1.09 -24.39
C ASN A 129 -26.47 1.45 -24.33
N LYS A 130 -27.18 1.01 -23.29
CA LYS A 130 -28.59 1.36 -23.08
C LYS A 130 -28.78 2.80 -22.64
N VAL A 131 -27.89 3.33 -21.84
CA VAL A 131 -27.89 4.75 -21.45
C VAL A 131 -27.66 5.63 -22.68
N ASP A 132 -26.68 5.30 -23.52
CA ASP A 132 -26.42 6.02 -24.77
C ASP A 132 -27.64 5.98 -25.72
N GLU A 133 -28.31 4.83 -25.83
CA GLU A 133 -29.55 4.69 -26.60
C GLU A 133 -30.67 5.60 -26.06
N PHE A 134 -30.79 5.71 -24.72
CA PHE A 134 -31.78 6.60 -24.11
C PHE A 134 -31.41 8.08 -24.27
N GLU A 135 -30.13 8.43 -24.23
CA GLU A 135 -29.66 9.79 -24.50
C GLU A 135 -30.07 10.25 -25.91
N VAL A 136 -29.85 9.41 -26.92
CA VAL A 136 -30.25 9.68 -28.31
C VAL A 136 -31.77 9.80 -28.46
N LYS A 137 -32.55 8.95 -27.77
CA LYS A 137 -34.02 9.07 -27.80
C LYS A 137 -34.49 10.36 -27.13
N LEU A 138 -33.88 10.73 -26.01
CA LEU A 138 -34.25 11.92 -25.25
C LEU A 138 -33.93 13.20 -26.02
N SER A 139 -32.80 13.26 -26.72
CA SER A 139 -32.48 14.38 -27.61
C SER A 139 -33.51 14.49 -28.74
N GLY A 140 -33.88 13.39 -29.39
CA GLY A 140 -34.92 13.38 -30.42
C GLY A 140 -36.29 13.86 -29.92
N VAL A 141 -36.69 13.47 -28.70
CA VAL A 141 -37.92 13.98 -28.07
C VAL A 141 -37.81 15.49 -27.78
N SER A 142 -36.64 15.97 -27.36
CA SER A 142 -36.41 17.39 -27.08
C SER A 142 -36.49 18.25 -28.36
N ASP A 143 -35.98 17.73 -29.48
CA ASP A 143 -36.09 18.38 -30.80
C ASP A 143 -37.54 18.46 -31.27
N GLN A 144 -38.29 17.36 -31.12
CA GLN A 144 -39.72 17.33 -31.44
C GLN A 144 -40.52 18.32 -30.60
N LEU A 145 -40.22 18.43 -29.30
CA LEU A 145 -40.85 19.41 -28.42
C LEU A 145 -40.60 20.84 -28.89
N SER A 146 -39.34 21.16 -29.22
CA SER A 146 -38.95 22.50 -29.72
C SER A 146 -39.67 22.85 -31.03
N SER A 147 -39.84 21.86 -31.93
CA SER A 147 -40.60 22.04 -33.17
C SER A 147 -42.08 22.29 -32.92
N LEU A 148 -42.69 21.55 -31.98
CA LEU A 148 -44.08 21.74 -31.58
C LEU A 148 -44.32 23.10 -30.92
N GLU A 149 -43.39 23.57 -30.09
CA GLU A 149 -43.44 24.91 -29.49
C GLU A 149 -43.42 26.00 -30.56
N SER A 150 -42.53 25.88 -31.55
CA SER A 150 -42.46 26.81 -32.68
C SER A 150 -43.76 26.81 -33.52
N ALA A 151 -44.32 25.62 -33.80
CA ALA A 151 -45.57 25.48 -34.53
C ALA A 151 -46.76 26.09 -33.76
N LYS A 152 -46.78 25.95 -32.43
CA LYS A 152 -47.76 26.56 -31.55
C LYS A 152 -47.69 28.09 -31.62
N GLU A 153 -46.49 28.68 -31.58
CA GLU A 153 -46.31 30.13 -31.70
C GLU A 153 -46.86 30.67 -33.02
N ILE A 154 -46.56 30.00 -34.14
CA ILE A 154 -47.09 30.36 -35.46
C ILE A 154 -48.62 30.29 -35.46
N THR A 155 -49.19 29.24 -34.87
CA THR A 155 -50.65 29.06 -34.78
C THR A 155 -51.29 30.21 -33.98
N ILE A 156 -50.69 30.60 -32.84
CA ILE A 156 -51.16 31.73 -32.04
C ILE A 156 -51.13 33.03 -32.83
N ALA A 157 -50.05 33.30 -33.58
CA ALA A 157 -49.91 34.50 -34.40
C ALA A 157 -50.97 34.57 -35.51
N LEU A 158 -51.18 33.44 -36.21
CA LEU A 158 -52.22 33.33 -37.23
C LEU A 158 -53.62 33.52 -36.64
N GLN A 159 -53.93 32.89 -35.50
CA GLN A 159 -55.21 33.05 -34.81
C GLN A 159 -55.47 34.50 -34.42
N SER A 160 -54.44 35.21 -33.93
CA SER A 160 -54.54 36.64 -33.63
C SER A 160 -54.90 37.46 -34.88
N THR A 161 -54.31 37.13 -36.02
CA THR A 161 -54.55 37.85 -37.28
C THR A 161 -55.98 37.62 -37.78
N VAL A 162 -56.47 36.38 -37.70
CA VAL A 162 -57.85 36.02 -38.06
C VAL A 162 -58.86 36.73 -37.15
N ASN A 163 -58.61 36.80 -35.85
CA ASN A 163 -59.51 37.48 -34.91
C ASN A 163 -59.59 39.00 -35.10
N THR A 164 -58.63 39.60 -35.81
CA THR A 164 -58.62 41.05 -36.10
C THR A 164 -59.24 41.42 -37.45
N LEU A 165 -59.60 40.44 -38.29
CA LEU A 165 -60.32 40.61 -39.55
C LEU A 165 -61.85 40.58 -39.32
#